data_AF-A0A832BWA1-F1
#
_entry.id   AF-A0A832BWA1-F1
#
_cell.length_a   1.000
_cell.length_b   1.000
_cell.length_c   1.000
_cell.angle_alpha   90.00
_cell.angle_beta   90.00
_cell.angle_gamma   90.00
#
_symmetry.space_group_name_H-M   'P 1'
#
loop_
_entity.id
_entity.type
_entity.pdbx_description
1 polymer ?
#
loop_
_entity_poly.entity_id
_entity_poly.type
_entity_poly.pdbx_seq_one_letter_code
_entity_poly.pdbx_strand_id
1 'polypeptide(L)'
;MKSIVSKAQQYLEQDRVRREEKVKEVKDFFEKPKIFVVGCGGCGNNTINRLSHMELDATTIAINTDKQHLLMTKADKRVLIGRSLTRGLGAGGYPEVGRKAAELARGVLEELLADADMVFVCAGMGGGTGTGSAPVVAEIAKRQGAIVVGFAQMPFKVERARIGKAVQGLRELKENCDTVVVLDNNKLVEYYPNLPIDAAFSVMDQLIAETIKGLTDTITRPSLVNIDFADLKAIMGHGGVAVMLVGEAKAQDKASTVVKDCLSHPLLDVDYRGATGALVHISGGNDLTLKEAEEIIRNLTFELSDTANVIWGARISKEFEGFVRVVAIMTGIDKEIVGSEEYERALETPSLQKPILKEIGAKQEKKVVKKLAIDTL
;
A
#
# COMPACT_ATOMS: atom_id res chain seq x y z
N MET A 1 9.90 42.00 14.58
CA MET A 1 9.28 40.75 14.08
C MET A 1 8.08 40.98 13.18
N LYS A 2 7.05 41.77 13.55
CA LYS A 2 5.87 42.00 12.69
C LYS A 2 6.19 42.49 11.25
N SER A 3 7.19 43.36 11.07
CA SER A 3 7.59 43.82 9.71
C SER A 3 8.36 42.77 8.90
N ILE A 4 9.00 41.80 9.55
CA ILE A 4 9.68 40.67 8.86
C ILE A 4 8.62 39.68 8.39
N VAL A 5 7.62 39.37 9.22
CA VAL A 5 6.50 38.48 8.86
C VAL A 5 5.69 39.06 7.71
N SER A 6 5.35 40.35 7.77
CA SER A 6 4.61 41.02 6.69
C SER A 6 5.40 41.03 5.37
N LYS A 7 6.72 41.28 5.43
CA LYS A 7 7.58 41.19 4.23
C LYS A 7 7.67 39.76 3.71
N ALA A 8 7.81 38.77 4.59
CA ALA A 8 7.83 37.37 4.20
C ALA A 8 6.52 36.93 3.54
N GLN A 9 5.36 37.39 4.03
CA GLN A 9 4.06 37.14 3.39
C GLN A 9 3.94 37.78 2.00
N GLN A 10 4.44 39.01 1.83
CA GLN A 10 4.47 39.66 0.52
C GLN A 10 5.40 38.93 -0.47
N TYR A 11 6.58 38.48 -0.02
CA TYR A 11 7.48 37.68 -0.84
C TYR A 11 6.90 36.29 -1.13
N LEU A 12 6.18 35.66 -0.19
CA LEU A 12 5.49 34.39 -0.39
C LEU A 12 4.46 34.47 -1.52
N GLU A 13 3.65 35.53 -1.57
CA GLU A 13 2.66 35.72 -2.63
C GLU A 13 3.34 35.89 -4.00
N GLN A 14 4.45 36.65 -4.04
CA GLN A 14 5.27 36.84 -5.24
C GLN A 14 5.97 35.54 -5.68
N ASP A 15 6.54 34.79 -4.74
CA ASP A 15 7.21 33.52 -4.99
C ASP A 15 6.24 32.39 -5.36
N ARG A 16 4.99 32.44 -4.89
CA ARG A 16 3.95 31.48 -5.28
C ARG A 16 3.63 31.60 -6.77
N VAL A 17 3.42 32.83 -7.25
CA VAL A 17 3.22 33.13 -8.69
C VAL A 17 4.47 32.73 -9.50
N ARG A 18 5.66 33.07 -9.00
CA ARG A 18 6.93 32.75 -9.67
C ARG A 18 7.27 31.25 -9.68
N ARG A 19 6.87 30.50 -8.64
CA ARG A 19 6.99 29.03 -8.58
C ARG A 19 6.06 28.36 -9.57
N GLU A 20 4.82 28.83 -9.71
CA GLU A 20 3.88 28.29 -10.71
C GLU A 20 4.43 28.44 -12.15
N GLU A 21 5.16 29.54 -12.44
CA GLU A 21 5.85 29.75 -13.71
C GLU A 21 7.13 28.92 -13.86
N LYS A 22 8.01 28.89 -12.85
CA LYS A 22 9.26 28.10 -12.89
C LYS A 22 9.06 26.59 -12.86
N VAL A 23 8.00 26.09 -12.22
CA VAL A 23 7.65 24.65 -12.24
C VAL A 23 7.31 24.18 -13.65
N LYS A 24 6.91 25.08 -14.57
CA LYS A 24 6.76 24.74 -15.99
C LYS A 24 8.11 24.66 -16.74
N GLU A 25 9.11 25.46 -16.36
CA GLU A 25 10.46 25.45 -16.99
C GLU A 25 11.42 24.39 -16.42
N VAL A 26 11.31 24.06 -15.12
CA VAL A 26 12.27 23.17 -14.42
C VAL A 26 11.89 21.69 -14.51
N LYS A 27 10.78 21.35 -15.16
CA LYS A 27 10.32 19.96 -15.35
C LYS A 27 11.35 19.06 -16.05
N ASP A 28 12.33 19.62 -16.74
CA ASP A 28 13.34 18.88 -17.52
C ASP A 28 14.70 18.70 -16.81
N PHE A 29 14.94 19.25 -15.60
CA PHE A 29 16.27 19.22 -14.95
C PHE A 29 16.45 18.20 -13.82
N PHE A 30 15.37 17.66 -13.26
CA PHE A 30 15.43 16.60 -12.24
C PHE A 30 14.62 15.41 -12.69
N GLU A 31 15.26 14.25 -12.85
CA GLU A 31 14.53 12.99 -13.04
C GLU A 31 13.67 12.74 -11.80
N LYS A 32 12.36 12.68 -12.01
CA LYS A 32 11.42 12.28 -10.97
C LYS A 32 11.61 10.78 -10.66
N PRO A 33 11.53 10.37 -9.39
CA PRO A 33 11.52 8.95 -9.05
C PRO A 33 10.42 8.22 -9.80
N LYS A 34 10.76 7.08 -10.42
CA LYS A 34 9.83 6.20 -11.12
C LYS A 34 9.09 5.34 -10.10
N ILE A 35 7.84 5.70 -9.85
CA ILE A 35 6.96 5.02 -8.88
C ILE A 35 6.01 4.08 -9.62
N PHE A 36 5.92 2.85 -9.16
CA PHE A 36 4.98 1.84 -9.65
C PHE A 36 4.04 1.37 -8.55
N VAL A 37 2.78 1.12 -8.90
CA VAL A 37 1.80 0.49 -8.00
C VAL A 37 1.30 -0.79 -8.64
N VAL A 38 1.52 -1.92 -7.96
CA VAL A 38 1.21 -3.26 -8.46
C VAL A 38 0.13 -3.90 -7.60
N GLY A 39 -1.07 -4.05 -8.17
CA GLY A 39 -2.17 -4.76 -7.55
C GLY A 39 -2.13 -6.25 -7.89
N CYS A 40 -2.01 -7.10 -6.86
CA CYS A 40 -1.93 -8.55 -7.02
C CYS A 40 -3.24 -9.23 -6.61
N GLY A 41 -3.88 -9.91 -7.57
CA GLY A 41 -5.13 -10.63 -7.36
C GLY A 41 -6.32 -9.69 -7.17
N GLY A 42 -7.40 -10.21 -6.57
CA GLY A 42 -8.68 -9.50 -6.60
C GLY A 42 -8.69 -8.17 -5.82
N CYS A 43 -8.33 -8.21 -4.54
CA CYS A 43 -8.25 -7.01 -3.71
C CYS A 43 -7.23 -6.00 -4.27
N GLY A 44 -6.02 -6.44 -4.62
CA GLY A 44 -5.03 -5.54 -5.23
C GLY A 44 -5.53 -4.87 -6.51
N ASN A 45 -6.22 -5.63 -7.38
CA ASN A 45 -6.85 -5.07 -8.57
C ASN A 45 -7.95 -4.05 -8.25
N ASN A 46 -8.71 -4.24 -7.17
CA ASN A 46 -9.69 -3.25 -6.74
C ASN A 46 -9.00 -1.95 -6.30
N THR A 47 -7.92 -2.03 -5.52
CA THR A 47 -7.10 -0.87 -5.15
C THR A 47 -6.60 -0.12 -6.39
N ILE A 48 -6.04 -0.84 -7.37
CA ILE A 48 -5.59 -0.25 -8.65
C ILE A 48 -6.75 0.43 -9.38
N ASN A 49 -7.92 -0.19 -9.41
CA ASN A 49 -9.11 0.41 -9.99
C ASN A 49 -9.59 1.65 -9.23
N ARG A 50 -9.39 1.77 -7.90
CA ARG A 50 -9.65 3.01 -7.16
C ARG A 50 -8.67 4.10 -7.54
N LEU A 51 -7.38 3.77 -7.58
CA LEU A 51 -6.31 4.68 -7.99
C LEU A 51 -6.53 5.23 -9.41
N SER A 52 -7.12 4.46 -10.34
CA SER A 52 -7.40 4.96 -11.69
C SER A 52 -8.41 6.10 -11.75
N HIS A 53 -9.16 6.35 -10.68
CA HIS A 53 -10.09 7.48 -10.56
C HIS A 53 -9.47 8.67 -9.82
N MET A 54 -8.21 8.55 -9.41
CA MET A 54 -7.45 9.58 -8.70
C MET A 54 -6.36 10.12 -9.62
N GLU A 55 -5.99 11.39 -9.44
CA GLU A 55 -4.79 11.93 -10.08
C GLU A 55 -3.54 11.39 -9.37
N LEU A 56 -2.87 10.42 -9.98
CA LEU A 56 -1.69 9.75 -9.44
C LEU A 56 -0.51 9.91 -10.40
N ASP A 57 0.63 10.39 -9.90
CA ASP A 57 1.90 10.47 -10.64
C ASP A 57 2.72 9.16 -10.43
N ALA A 58 2.14 8.04 -10.82
CA ALA A 58 2.76 6.70 -10.75
C ALA A 58 2.14 5.76 -11.79
N THR A 59 2.89 4.74 -12.21
CA THR A 59 2.40 3.74 -13.17
C THR A 59 1.64 2.63 -12.44
N THR A 60 0.40 2.36 -12.84
CA THR A 60 -0.45 1.33 -12.24
C THR A 60 -0.42 0.02 -13.03
N ILE A 61 -0.18 -1.09 -12.33
CA ILE A 61 -0.10 -2.44 -12.90
C ILE A 61 -1.07 -3.35 -12.16
N ALA A 62 -2.00 -3.97 -12.89
CA ALA A 62 -2.89 -4.99 -12.34
C ALA A 62 -2.41 -6.39 -12.76
N ILE A 63 -2.24 -7.30 -11.79
CA ILE A 63 -1.78 -8.67 -12.01
C ILE A 63 -2.84 -9.64 -11.49
N ASN A 64 -3.31 -10.54 -12.35
CA ASN A 64 -4.27 -11.55 -11.90
C ASN A 64 -4.16 -12.86 -12.68
N THR A 65 -4.61 -13.96 -12.06
CA THR A 65 -4.81 -15.26 -12.73
C THR A 65 -6.25 -15.42 -13.24
N ASP A 66 -7.16 -14.56 -12.78
CA ASP A 66 -8.55 -14.46 -13.24
C ASP A 66 -8.65 -13.43 -14.38
N LYS A 67 -9.01 -13.90 -15.57
CA LYS A 67 -9.13 -13.07 -16.76
C LYS A 67 -10.35 -12.15 -16.69
N GLN A 68 -11.47 -12.60 -16.13
CA GLN A 68 -12.69 -11.81 -16.08
C GLN A 68 -12.51 -10.59 -15.18
N HIS A 69 -11.95 -10.80 -13.98
CA HIS A 69 -11.67 -9.70 -13.07
C HIS A 69 -10.67 -8.71 -13.68
N LEU A 70 -9.59 -9.21 -14.27
CA LEU A 70 -8.55 -8.36 -14.87
C LEU A 70 -9.08 -7.51 -16.04
N LEU A 71 -10.03 -8.00 -16.83
CA LEU A 71 -10.63 -7.24 -17.92
C LEU A 71 -11.43 -6.03 -17.42
N MET A 72 -12.08 -6.17 -16.26
CA MET A 72 -12.87 -5.09 -15.64
C MET A 72 -12.00 -4.07 -14.89
N THR A 73 -10.78 -4.44 -14.50
CA THR A 73 -9.83 -3.55 -13.81
C THR A 73 -9.29 -2.47 -14.75
N LYS A 74 -9.40 -1.19 -14.36
CA LYS A 74 -8.70 -0.08 -15.02
C LYS A 74 -7.30 0.07 -14.42
N ALA A 75 -6.28 -0.01 -15.27
CA ALA A 75 -4.86 0.13 -14.93
C ALA A 75 -4.08 0.49 -16.21
N ASP A 76 -2.92 1.12 -16.07
CA ASP A 76 -2.03 1.45 -17.20
C ASP A 76 -1.51 0.18 -17.88
N LYS A 77 -1.19 -0.85 -17.07
CA LYS A 77 -0.78 -2.17 -17.53
C LYS A 77 -1.60 -3.26 -16.85
N ARG A 78 -1.91 -4.32 -17.59
CA ARG A 78 -2.66 -5.49 -17.09
C ARG A 78 -1.95 -6.77 -17.50
N VAL A 79 -1.66 -7.63 -16.53
CA VAL A 79 -0.89 -8.87 -16.74
C VAL A 79 -1.71 -10.07 -16.29
N LEU A 80 -2.09 -10.89 -17.26
CA LEU A 80 -2.71 -12.19 -16.97
C LEU A 80 -1.62 -13.23 -16.73
N ILE A 81 -1.36 -13.53 -15.46
CA ILE A 81 -0.37 -14.53 -15.06
C ILE A 81 -0.97 -15.93 -15.02
N GLY A 82 -0.14 -16.95 -15.24
CA GLY A 82 -0.56 -18.36 -15.12
C GLY A 82 -1.61 -18.82 -16.13
N ARG A 83 -1.70 -18.20 -17.33
CA ARG A 83 -2.67 -18.59 -18.39
C ARG A 83 -2.63 -20.08 -18.70
N SER A 84 -1.44 -20.69 -18.74
CA SER A 84 -1.25 -22.13 -18.98
C SER A 84 -1.71 -23.01 -17.79
N LEU A 85 -1.67 -22.48 -16.56
CA LEU A 85 -2.03 -23.20 -15.34
C LEU A 85 -3.54 -23.13 -15.05
N THR A 86 -4.11 -21.92 -15.13
CA THR A 86 -5.49 -21.66 -14.68
C THR A 86 -6.48 -21.56 -15.83
N ARG A 87 -6.00 -21.45 -17.08
CA ARG A 87 -6.81 -21.09 -18.26
C ARG A 87 -7.55 -19.77 -18.10
N GLY A 88 -7.06 -18.88 -17.23
CA GLY A 88 -7.68 -17.59 -16.91
C GLY A 88 -8.87 -17.67 -15.94
N LEU A 89 -9.04 -18.80 -15.23
CA LEU A 89 -10.15 -19.04 -14.30
C LEU A 89 -9.80 -18.71 -12.84
N GLY A 90 -8.62 -18.15 -12.58
CA GLY A 90 -8.16 -17.86 -11.22
C GLY A 90 -7.42 -19.01 -10.53
N ALA A 91 -6.80 -18.70 -9.40
CA ALA A 91 -6.00 -19.64 -8.59
C ALA A 91 -6.83 -20.48 -7.59
N GLY A 92 -8.15 -20.32 -7.55
CA GLY A 92 -9.06 -21.13 -6.72
C GLY A 92 -8.81 -21.06 -5.21
N GLY A 93 -8.17 -19.99 -4.71
CA GLY A 93 -7.82 -19.85 -3.29
C GLY A 93 -6.55 -20.61 -2.86
N TYR A 94 -5.74 -21.10 -3.81
CA TYR A 94 -4.49 -21.80 -3.53
C TYR A 94 -3.26 -20.89 -3.79
N PRO A 95 -2.53 -20.45 -2.74
CA PRO A 95 -1.37 -19.58 -2.88
C PRO A 95 -0.29 -20.14 -3.81
N GLU A 96 -0.01 -21.44 -3.71
CA GLU A 96 0.98 -22.12 -4.55
C GLU A 96 0.71 -21.98 -6.06
N VAL A 97 -0.57 -21.93 -6.46
CA VAL A 97 -0.95 -21.71 -7.88
C VAL A 97 -0.66 -20.26 -8.27
N GLY A 98 -0.94 -19.29 -7.38
CA GLY A 98 -0.62 -17.88 -7.59
C GLY A 98 0.89 -17.64 -7.69
N ARG A 99 1.68 -18.27 -6.82
CA ARG A 99 3.14 -18.20 -6.82
C ARG A 99 3.72 -18.74 -8.12
N LYS A 100 3.37 -19.97 -8.48
CA LYS A 100 3.85 -20.58 -9.74
C LYS A 100 3.41 -19.79 -10.97
N ALA A 101 2.21 -19.20 -10.94
CA ALA A 101 1.74 -18.33 -12.02
C ALA A 101 2.61 -17.07 -12.17
N ALA A 102 3.02 -16.44 -11.07
CA ALA A 102 3.91 -15.28 -11.08
C ALA A 102 5.34 -15.67 -11.50
N GLU A 103 5.87 -16.79 -11.02
CA GLU A 103 7.18 -17.32 -11.41
C GLU A 103 7.28 -17.58 -12.92
N LEU A 104 6.24 -18.19 -13.51
CA LEU A 104 6.19 -18.40 -14.97
C LEU A 104 6.12 -17.08 -15.76
N ALA A 105 5.66 -16.00 -15.13
CA ALA A 105 5.61 -14.67 -15.72
C ALA A 105 6.80 -13.79 -15.32
N ARG A 106 7.81 -14.34 -14.61
CA ARG A 106 8.93 -13.57 -14.03
C ARG A 106 9.60 -12.64 -15.04
N GLY A 107 9.94 -13.13 -16.23
CA GLY A 107 10.59 -12.29 -17.25
C GLY A 107 9.74 -11.08 -17.70
N VAL A 108 8.41 -11.25 -17.80
CA VAL A 108 7.49 -10.15 -18.11
C VAL A 108 7.41 -9.15 -16.94
N LEU A 109 7.41 -9.65 -15.71
CA LEU A 109 7.37 -8.81 -14.51
C LEU A 109 8.69 -8.04 -14.31
N GLU A 110 9.83 -8.66 -14.59
CA GLU A 110 11.15 -8.02 -14.57
C GLU A 110 11.25 -6.89 -15.61
N GLU A 111 10.73 -7.09 -16.81
CA GLU A 111 10.67 -6.04 -17.84
C GLU A 111 9.74 -4.89 -17.43
N LEU A 112 8.58 -5.20 -16.85
CA LEU A 112 7.61 -4.18 -16.44
C LEU A 112 8.07 -3.32 -15.26
N LEU A 113 8.88 -3.88 -14.36
CA LEU A 113 9.37 -3.21 -13.16
C LEU A 113 10.79 -2.64 -13.33
N ALA A 114 11.35 -2.72 -14.53
CA ALA A 114 12.66 -2.18 -14.84
C ALA A 114 12.75 -0.68 -14.50
N ASP A 115 13.88 -0.29 -13.92
CA ASP A 115 14.19 1.07 -13.48
C ASP A 115 13.22 1.66 -12.44
N ALA A 116 12.40 0.86 -11.75
CA ALA A 116 11.58 1.37 -10.68
C ALA A 116 12.44 1.85 -9.50
N ASP A 117 12.25 3.10 -9.07
CA ASP A 117 12.86 3.60 -7.83
C ASP A 117 12.07 3.14 -6.61
N MET A 118 10.75 3.03 -6.77
CA MET A 118 9.82 2.63 -5.71
C MET A 118 8.66 1.82 -6.27
N VAL A 119 8.32 0.73 -5.58
CA VAL A 119 7.21 -0.16 -5.95
C VAL A 119 6.31 -0.38 -4.74
N PHE A 120 5.04 -0.01 -4.90
CA PHE A 120 3.97 -0.38 -3.98
C PHE A 120 3.35 -1.70 -4.43
N VAL A 121 3.29 -2.70 -3.55
CA VAL A 121 2.67 -4.01 -3.84
C VAL A 121 1.42 -4.19 -2.99
N CYS A 122 0.24 -4.19 -3.61
CA CYS A 122 -1.04 -4.31 -2.90
C CYS A 122 -1.62 -5.71 -3.06
N ALA A 123 -1.96 -6.38 -1.95
CA ALA A 123 -2.59 -7.69 -2.00
C ALA A 123 -3.52 -7.97 -0.82
N GLY A 124 -4.65 -8.61 -1.12
CA GLY A 124 -5.48 -9.26 -0.12
C GLY A 124 -4.94 -10.64 0.21
N MET A 125 -4.60 -10.85 1.48
CA MET A 125 -4.01 -12.07 1.99
C MET A 125 -5.07 -13.15 2.25
N GLY A 126 -4.67 -14.41 2.11
CA GLY A 126 -5.52 -15.58 2.35
C GLY A 126 -6.26 -16.10 1.11
N GLY A 127 -6.25 -15.34 0.01
CA GLY A 127 -6.65 -15.80 -1.32
C GLY A 127 -5.57 -16.66 -2.00
N GLY A 128 -5.77 -16.98 -3.29
CA GLY A 128 -4.79 -17.72 -4.09
C GLY A 128 -3.80 -16.81 -4.82
N THR A 129 -4.31 -15.91 -5.67
CA THR A 129 -3.47 -15.06 -6.50
C THR A 129 -2.68 -14.06 -5.68
N GLY A 130 -3.34 -13.20 -4.88
CA GLY A 130 -2.68 -12.14 -4.11
C GLY A 130 -1.59 -12.70 -3.20
N THR A 131 -1.98 -13.60 -2.29
CA THR A 131 -1.07 -14.30 -1.35
C THR A 131 0.14 -14.93 -2.03
N GLY A 132 -0.02 -15.56 -3.19
CA GLY A 132 1.08 -16.27 -3.86
C GLY A 132 1.94 -15.40 -4.77
N SER A 133 1.35 -14.42 -5.45
CA SER A 133 2.05 -13.60 -6.45
C SER A 133 2.72 -12.36 -5.85
N ALA A 134 2.15 -11.77 -4.80
CA ALA A 134 2.67 -10.54 -4.21
C ALA A 134 4.12 -10.69 -3.69
N PRO A 135 4.50 -11.77 -2.98
CA PRO A 135 5.89 -11.96 -2.57
C PRO A 135 6.86 -12.07 -3.75
N VAL A 136 6.45 -12.71 -4.85
CA VAL A 136 7.29 -12.86 -6.06
C VAL A 136 7.47 -11.51 -6.76
N VAL A 137 6.42 -10.69 -6.85
CA VAL A 137 6.49 -9.34 -7.40
C VAL A 137 7.40 -8.44 -6.55
N ALA A 138 7.25 -8.51 -5.23
CA ALA A 138 8.09 -7.77 -4.29
C ALA A 138 9.57 -8.19 -4.41
N GLU A 139 9.85 -9.49 -4.49
CA GLU A 139 11.19 -10.04 -4.68
C GLU A 139 11.85 -9.50 -5.95
N ILE A 140 11.12 -9.48 -7.07
CA ILE A 140 11.62 -8.97 -8.36
C ILE A 140 11.99 -7.50 -8.25
N ALA A 141 11.07 -6.66 -7.75
CA ALA A 141 11.31 -5.22 -7.60
C ALA A 141 12.51 -4.95 -6.67
N LYS A 142 12.58 -5.64 -5.53
CA LYS A 142 13.67 -5.47 -4.55
C LYS A 142 15.02 -5.88 -5.13
N ARG A 143 15.08 -6.97 -5.91
CA ARG A 143 16.30 -7.40 -6.60
C ARG A 143 16.77 -6.41 -7.67
N GLN A 144 15.85 -5.65 -8.26
CA GLN A 144 16.15 -4.60 -9.22
C GLN A 144 16.56 -3.27 -8.56
N GLY A 145 16.58 -3.20 -7.22
CA GLY A 145 17.05 -2.04 -6.46
C GLY A 145 15.96 -1.04 -6.06
N ALA A 146 14.69 -1.33 -6.37
CA ALA A 146 13.57 -0.51 -5.95
C ALA A 146 13.32 -0.62 -4.45
N ILE A 147 12.81 0.45 -3.83
CA ILE A 147 12.23 0.39 -2.49
C ILE A 147 10.86 -0.25 -2.60
N VAL A 148 10.61 -1.33 -1.85
CA VAL A 148 9.37 -2.09 -1.95
C VAL A 148 8.53 -1.92 -0.70
N VAL A 149 7.35 -1.31 -0.85
CA VAL A 149 6.36 -1.15 0.22
C VAL A 149 5.15 -2.04 -0.06
N GLY A 150 4.94 -3.05 0.77
CA GLY A 150 3.79 -3.96 0.68
C GLY A 150 2.58 -3.44 1.45
N PHE A 151 1.39 -3.48 0.84
CA PHE A 151 0.11 -3.31 1.52
C PHE A 151 -0.58 -4.66 1.60
N ALA A 152 -0.67 -5.22 2.80
CA ALA A 152 -1.24 -6.53 3.08
C ALA A 152 -2.58 -6.39 3.82
N GLN A 153 -3.67 -6.65 3.11
CA GLN A 153 -4.99 -6.67 3.71
C GLN A 153 -5.31 -8.07 4.24
N MET A 154 -5.52 -8.20 5.55
CA MET A 154 -5.82 -9.45 6.24
C MET A 154 -7.32 -9.77 6.14
N PRO A 155 -7.70 -11.06 6.01
CA PRO A 155 -9.10 -11.46 5.86
C PRO A 155 -9.89 -11.28 7.16
N PHE A 156 -11.23 -11.25 7.07
CA PHE A 156 -12.06 -11.24 8.28
C PHE A 156 -11.92 -12.57 9.05
N LYS A 157 -12.04 -12.55 10.38
CA LYS A 157 -11.98 -13.72 11.27
C LYS A 157 -13.04 -14.78 10.93
N VAL A 158 -14.17 -14.35 10.35
CA VAL A 158 -15.21 -15.26 9.82
C VAL A 158 -14.72 -16.09 8.64
N GLU A 159 -13.69 -15.63 7.91
CA GLU A 159 -13.07 -16.34 6.78
C GLU A 159 -11.99 -17.33 7.26
N ARG A 160 -12.29 -18.16 8.26
CA ARG A 160 -11.32 -19.01 8.99
C ARG A 160 -10.34 -19.79 8.08
N ALA A 161 -10.82 -20.32 6.96
CA ALA A 161 -10.01 -21.09 6.01
C ALA A 161 -8.92 -20.26 5.28
N ARG A 162 -8.99 -18.92 5.35
CA ARG A 162 -8.05 -17.98 4.73
C ARG A 162 -6.97 -17.51 5.70
N ILE A 163 -7.21 -17.55 7.02
CA ILE A 163 -6.31 -16.96 8.03
C ILE A 163 -4.91 -17.58 7.97
N GLY A 164 -4.80 -18.92 8.03
CA GLY A 164 -3.48 -19.58 7.99
C GLY A 164 -2.70 -19.28 6.69
N LYS A 165 -3.41 -19.20 5.55
CA LYS A 165 -2.80 -18.82 4.26
C LYS A 165 -2.36 -17.35 4.26
N ALA A 166 -3.15 -16.47 4.87
CA ALA A 166 -2.86 -15.05 4.95
C ALA A 166 -1.60 -14.80 5.79
N VAL A 167 -1.51 -15.46 6.94
CA VAL A 167 -0.35 -15.40 7.84
C VAL A 167 0.93 -15.84 7.14
N GLN A 168 0.88 -16.97 6.43
CA GLN A 168 2.02 -17.46 5.65
C GLN A 168 2.41 -16.48 4.53
N GLY A 169 1.44 -15.99 3.74
CA GLY A 169 1.71 -15.05 2.67
C GLY A 169 2.26 -13.70 3.15
N LEU A 170 1.80 -13.23 4.31
CA LEU A 170 2.33 -12.01 4.93
C LEU A 170 3.78 -12.19 5.38
N ARG A 171 4.16 -13.36 5.93
CA ARG A 171 5.56 -13.65 6.27
C ARG A 171 6.44 -13.58 5.03
N GLU A 172 6.05 -14.27 3.97
CA GLU A 172 6.82 -14.27 2.72
C GLU A 172 6.87 -12.88 2.08
N LEU A 173 5.79 -12.10 2.15
CA LEU A 173 5.80 -10.72 1.67
C LEU A 173 6.78 -9.87 2.49
N LYS A 174 6.77 -10.00 3.83
CA LYS A 174 7.69 -9.29 4.72
C LYS A 174 9.15 -9.57 4.40
N GLU A 175 9.50 -10.81 4.07
CA GLU A 175 10.87 -11.19 3.67
C GLU A 175 11.31 -10.50 2.36
N ASN A 176 10.37 -10.15 1.49
CA ASN A 176 10.63 -9.61 0.15
C ASN A 176 10.32 -8.10 0.01
N CYS A 177 9.72 -7.48 1.02
CA CYS A 177 9.50 -6.04 1.10
C CYS A 177 10.56 -5.38 2.01
N ASP A 178 10.67 -4.06 1.91
CA ASP A 178 11.43 -3.23 2.85
C ASP A 178 10.55 -2.77 4.01
N THR A 179 9.30 -2.43 3.69
CA THR A 179 8.24 -2.16 4.65
C THR A 179 6.96 -2.88 4.24
N VAL A 180 6.24 -3.47 5.18
CA VAL A 180 4.88 -4.00 4.97
C VAL A 180 3.90 -3.31 5.90
N VAL A 181 2.95 -2.60 5.30
CA VAL A 181 1.79 -2.02 5.97
C VAL A 181 0.71 -3.09 6.05
N VAL A 182 0.34 -3.46 7.28
CA VAL A 182 -0.68 -4.48 7.53
C VAL A 182 -2.01 -3.80 7.85
N LEU A 183 -3.08 -4.25 7.19
CA LEU A 183 -4.44 -3.71 7.35
C LEU A 183 -5.39 -4.85 7.74
N ASP A 184 -5.96 -4.78 8.93
CA ASP A 184 -6.86 -5.81 9.44
C ASP A 184 -8.34 -5.47 9.18
N ASN A 185 -9.00 -6.28 8.34
CA ASN A 185 -10.43 -6.14 8.04
C ASN A 185 -11.34 -6.23 9.26
N ASN A 186 -10.94 -6.99 10.29
CA ASN A 186 -11.77 -7.17 11.49
C ASN A 186 -12.07 -5.85 12.18
N LYS A 187 -11.17 -4.89 12.04
CA LYS A 187 -11.28 -3.57 12.65
C LYS A 187 -12.37 -2.70 12.06
N LEU A 188 -12.72 -2.90 10.79
CA LEU A 188 -13.89 -2.26 10.21
C LEU A 188 -15.19 -2.78 10.83
N VAL A 189 -15.26 -4.05 11.23
CA VAL A 189 -16.46 -4.62 11.85
C VAL A 189 -16.68 -4.05 13.25
N GLU A 190 -15.60 -3.86 14.01
CA GLU A 190 -15.67 -3.30 15.37
C GLU A 190 -16.25 -1.88 15.37
N TYR A 191 -15.92 -1.08 14.36
CA TYR A 191 -16.31 0.34 14.31
C TYR A 191 -17.55 0.64 13.47
N TYR A 192 -17.76 -0.13 12.40
CA TYR A 192 -18.91 0.02 11.51
C TYR A 192 -19.71 -1.30 11.41
N PRO A 193 -20.30 -1.78 12.53
CA PRO A 193 -20.95 -3.10 12.58
C PRO A 193 -22.16 -3.24 11.64
N ASN A 194 -22.75 -2.12 11.23
CA ASN A 194 -23.93 -2.08 10.35
C ASN A 194 -23.57 -1.85 8.87
N LEU A 195 -22.28 -1.77 8.53
CA LEU A 195 -21.85 -1.54 7.15
C LEU A 195 -22.06 -2.82 6.33
N PRO A 196 -22.68 -2.74 5.14
CA PRO A 196 -22.73 -3.87 4.21
C PRO A 196 -21.32 -4.41 3.91
N ILE A 197 -21.18 -5.73 3.79
CA ILE A 197 -19.87 -6.39 3.63
C ILE A 197 -19.11 -5.87 2.39
N ASP A 198 -19.82 -5.67 1.28
CA ASP A 198 -19.27 -5.12 0.04
C ASP A 198 -18.77 -3.67 0.22
N ALA A 199 -19.52 -2.87 0.97
CA ALA A 199 -19.09 -1.52 1.35
C ALA A 199 -17.86 -1.56 2.26
N ALA A 200 -17.79 -2.49 3.22
CA ALA A 200 -16.63 -2.65 4.11
C ALA A 200 -15.34 -2.96 3.35
N PHE A 201 -15.36 -3.91 2.40
CA PHE A 201 -14.19 -4.16 1.54
C PHE A 201 -13.80 -2.93 0.73
N SER A 202 -14.78 -2.19 0.22
CA SER A 202 -14.50 -0.96 -0.55
C SER A 202 -13.87 0.14 0.29
N VAL A 203 -14.14 0.21 1.59
CA VAL A 203 -13.50 1.19 2.50
C VAL A 203 -12.00 0.92 2.61
N MET A 204 -11.57 -0.34 2.77
CA MET A 204 -10.14 -0.67 2.81
C MET A 204 -9.43 -0.36 1.49
N ASP A 205 -10.03 -0.78 0.37
CA ASP A 205 -9.46 -0.53 -0.95
C ASP A 205 -9.28 0.98 -1.19
N GLN A 206 -10.26 1.78 -0.75
CA GLN A 206 -10.20 3.24 -0.82
C GLN A 206 -9.08 3.79 0.06
N LEU A 207 -8.96 3.32 1.29
CA LEU A 207 -7.95 3.78 2.22
C LEU A 207 -6.53 3.48 1.73
N ILE A 208 -6.28 2.26 1.23
CA ILE A 208 -4.98 1.91 0.63
C ILE A 208 -4.68 2.85 -0.54
N ALA A 209 -5.66 3.08 -1.42
CA ALA A 209 -5.50 3.97 -2.55
C ALA A 209 -5.18 5.41 -2.12
N GLU A 210 -5.88 5.94 -1.11
CA GLU A 210 -5.62 7.27 -0.56
C GLU A 210 -4.24 7.40 0.05
N THR A 211 -3.76 6.38 0.76
CA THR A 211 -2.41 6.38 1.33
C THR A 211 -1.35 6.32 0.24
N ILE A 212 -1.47 5.42 -0.74
CA ILE A 212 -0.53 5.34 -1.86
C ILE A 212 -0.51 6.67 -2.62
N LYS A 213 -1.68 7.28 -2.85
CA LYS A 213 -1.78 8.60 -3.44
C LYS A 213 -1.04 9.62 -2.57
N GLY A 214 -1.29 9.67 -1.26
CA GLY A 214 -0.66 10.60 -0.33
C GLY A 214 0.87 10.49 -0.31
N LEU A 215 1.40 9.26 -0.29
CA LEU A 215 2.84 9.00 -0.35
C LEU A 215 3.44 9.41 -1.70
N THR A 216 2.81 8.98 -2.79
CA THR A 216 3.24 9.32 -4.17
C THR A 216 3.24 10.83 -4.35
N ASP A 217 2.17 11.49 -3.91
CA ASP A 217 2.02 12.92 -3.97
C ASP A 217 3.08 13.65 -3.13
N THR A 218 3.44 13.12 -1.96
CA THR A 218 4.49 13.67 -1.10
C THR A 218 5.85 13.68 -1.80
N ILE A 219 6.14 12.65 -2.60
CA ILE A 219 7.38 12.51 -3.37
C ILE A 219 7.37 13.38 -4.64
N THR A 220 6.26 13.38 -5.36
CA THR A 220 6.21 13.87 -6.76
C THR A 220 5.73 15.30 -6.90
N ARG A 221 5.00 15.85 -5.90
CA ARG A 221 4.42 17.19 -5.98
C ARG A 221 5.04 18.14 -4.94
N PRO A 222 5.28 19.41 -5.31
CA PRO A 222 5.71 20.43 -4.36
C PRO A 222 4.72 20.59 -3.21
N SER A 223 5.25 20.73 -2.01
CA SER A 223 4.54 20.87 -0.74
C SER A 223 5.11 22.05 0.06
N LEU A 224 4.41 22.51 1.10
CA LEU A 224 4.86 23.60 1.97
C LEU A 224 6.16 23.19 2.70
N VAL A 225 6.15 21.96 3.21
CA VAL A 225 7.32 21.25 3.74
C VAL A 225 7.51 20.04 2.85
N ASN A 226 8.55 20.08 2.01
CA ASN A 226 8.90 18.97 1.13
C ASN A 226 9.64 17.91 1.94
N ILE A 227 9.26 16.66 1.71
CA ILE A 227 10.05 15.50 2.10
C ILE A 227 10.80 15.07 0.85
N ASP A 228 12.11 14.82 0.95
CA ASP A 228 12.85 14.29 -0.20
C ASP A 228 12.72 12.76 -0.31
N PHE A 229 13.09 12.22 -1.46
CA PHE A 229 12.99 10.78 -1.68
C PHE A 229 14.00 9.98 -0.83
N ALA A 230 15.12 10.58 -0.45
CA ALA A 230 16.16 9.93 0.36
C ALA A 230 15.70 9.75 1.82
N ASP A 231 14.98 10.73 2.36
CA ASP A 231 14.29 10.72 3.64
C ASP A 231 13.29 9.57 3.69
N LEU A 232 12.42 9.48 2.68
CA LEU A 232 11.44 8.41 2.59
C LEU A 232 12.12 7.04 2.44
N LYS A 233 13.21 6.95 1.66
CA LYS A 233 14.04 5.75 1.54
C LYS A 233 14.67 5.34 2.88
N ALA A 234 15.12 6.29 3.69
CA ALA A 234 15.75 6.01 4.98
C ALA A 234 14.75 5.38 5.97
N ILE A 235 13.49 5.81 5.96
CA ILE A 235 12.43 5.22 6.81
C ILE A 235 11.87 3.94 6.22
N MET A 236 11.43 3.97 4.96
CA MET A 236 10.71 2.85 4.35
C MET A 236 11.61 1.74 3.82
N GLY A 237 12.92 2.00 3.63
CA GLY A 237 13.91 1.00 3.21
C GLY A 237 14.26 -0.03 4.30
N HIS A 238 13.96 0.28 5.57
CA HIS A 238 14.22 -0.59 6.71
C HIS A 238 13.04 -0.61 7.71
N GLY A 239 11.82 -0.35 7.23
CA GLY A 239 10.67 -0.15 8.09
C GLY A 239 10.09 -1.44 8.67
N GLY A 240 10.43 -2.61 8.12
CA GLY A 240 9.95 -3.91 8.60
C GLY A 240 8.43 -3.97 8.49
N VAL A 241 7.74 -4.18 9.61
CA VAL A 241 6.29 -4.04 9.68
C VAL A 241 5.92 -2.61 10.09
N ALA A 242 4.87 -2.09 9.45
CA ALA A 242 4.34 -0.77 9.70
C ALA A 242 2.82 -0.77 9.88
N VAL A 243 2.33 0.23 10.61
CA VAL A 243 0.90 0.54 10.75
C VAL A 243 0.61 1.91 10.17
N MET A 244 -0.61 2.08 9.71
CA MET A 244 -1.08 3.29 9.06
C MET A 244 -2.18 3.94 9.89
N LEU A 245 -2.02 5.25 10.08
CA LEU A 245 -2.91 6.13 10.79
C LEU A 245 -3.50 7.10 9.78
N VAL A 246 -4.81 7.27 9.81
CA VAL A 246 -5.48 8.29 9.02
C VAL A 246 -6.46 9.01 9.92
N GLY A 247 -6.52 10.33 9.80
CA GLY A 247 -7.51 11.12 10.51
C GLY A 247 -7.87 12.39 9.77
N GLU A 248 -9.09 12.86 10.00
CA GLU A 248 -9.65 14.05 9.39
C GLU A 248 -10.38 14.92 10.40
N ALA A 249 -10.21 16.24 10.31
CA ALA A 249 -10.93 17.18 11.15
C ALA A 249 -11.34 18.45 10.40
N LYS A 250 -12.57 18.92 10.68
CA LYS A 250 -13.15 20.16 10.13
C LYS A 250 -13.47 21.22 11.20
N ALA A 251 -13.16 20.95 12.47
CA ALA A 251 -13.55 21.79 13.62
C ALA A 251 -12.55 22.93 13.88
N GLN A 252 -12.91 23.93 14.70
CA GLN A 252 -12.00 25.03 15.08
C GLN A 252 -10.70 24.55 15.75
N ASP A 253 -10.72 23.40 16.43
CA ASP A 253 -9.55 22.75 17.01
C ASP A 253 -9.07 21.61 16.10
N LYS A 254 -8.60 21.99 14.90
CA LYS A 254 -8.17 21.06 13.85
C LYS A 254 -7.09 20.10 14.36
N ALA A 255 -6.10 20.60 15.08
CA ALA A 255 -4.95 19.84 15.53
C ALA A 255 -5.30 18.77 16.57
N SER A 256 -5.97 19.13 17.66
CA SER A 256 -6.27 18.13 18.71
C SER A 256 -7.30 17.10 18.23
N THR A 257 -8.27 17.54 17.41
CA THR A 257 -9.32 16.67 16.87
C THR A 257 -8.75 15.65 15.88
N VAL A 258 -7.88 16.08 14.96
CA VAL A 258 -7.31 15.15 13.96
C VAL A 258 -6.36 14.14 14.60
N VAL A 259 -5.63 14.53 15.63
CA VAL A 259 -4.79 13.60 16.40
C VAL A 259 -5.66 12.55 17.08
N LYS A 260 -6.74 12.97 17.76
CA LYS A 260 -7.68 12.02 18.38
C LYS A 260 -8.29 11.09 17.35
N ASP A 261 -8.70 11.62 16.20
CA ASP A 261 -9.26 10.83 15.10
C ASP A 261 -8.23 9.80 14.60
N CYS A 262 -6.98 10.19 14.38
CA CYS A 262 -5.89 9.27 14.02
C CYS A 262 -5.67 8.17 15.06
N LEU A 263 -5.55 8.56 16.34
CA LEU A 263 -5.21 7.64 17.43
C LEU A 263 -6.38 6.76 17.86
N SER A 264 -7.60 7.16 17.56
CA SER A 264 -8.81 6.34 17.77
C SER A 264 -9.26 5.66 16.48
N HIS A 265 -8.49 5.80 15.39
CA HIS A 265 -8.87 5.26 14.10
C HIS A 265 -8.93 3.74 14.21
N PRO A 266 -9.98 3.08 13.69
CA PRO A 266 -10.22 1.65 13.93
C PRO A 266 -9.05 0.74 13.53
N LEU A 267 -8.29 1.20 12.55
CA LEU A 267 -7.17 0.45 11.97
C LEU A 267 -5.89 0.53 12.82
N LEU A 268 -5.90 1.29 13.91
CA LEU A 268 -4.85 1.36 14.91
C LEU A 268 -5.20 0.48 16.11
N ASP A 269 -4.98 -0.83 15.97
CA ASP A 269 -5.03 -1.75 17.12
C ASP A 269 -3.67 -2.40 17.40
N VAL A 270 -2.65 -1.97 16.66
CA VAL A 270 -1.28 -2.41 16.93
C VAL A 270 -0.64 -1.36 17.81
N ASP A 271 -0.02 -1.83 18.88
CA ASP A 271 0.77 -0.96 19.73
C ASP A 271 1.92 -0.37 18.92
N TYR A 272 1.79 0.91 18.58
CA TYR A 272 2.82 1.67 17.88
C TYR A 272 3.81 2.32 18.87
N ARG A 273 3.61 2.13 20.19
CA ARG A 273 4.52 2.65 21.20
C ARG A 273 5.91 2.07 20.99
N GLY A 274 6.90 2.95 20.98
CA GLY A 274 8.29 2.56 20.71
C GLY A 274 8.60 2.25 19.24
N ALA A 275 7.72 2.57 18.28
CA ALA A 275 8.10 2.49 16.87
C ALA A 275 9.36 3.32 16.61
N THR A 276 10.22 2.84 15.71
CA THR A 276 11.54 3.40 15.45
C THR A 276 11.57 4.39 14.29
N GLY A 277 10.46 4.53 13.57
CA GLY A 277 10.32 5.54 12.53
C GLY A 277 8.87 5.94 12.30
N ALA A 278 8.69 7.15 11.78
CA ALA A 278 7.39 7.69 11.41
C ALA A 278 7.48 8.58 10.19
N LEU A 279 6.57 8.37 9.25
CA LEU A 279 6.32 9.26 8.12
C LEU A 279 4.96 9.90 8.30
N VAL A 280 4.89 11.21 8.48
CA VAL A 280 3.62 11.94 8.70
C VAL A 280 3.39 12.97 7.60
N HIS A 281 2.29 12.84 6.87
CA HIS A 281 1.87 13.81 5.88
C HIS A 281 0.60 14.53 6.32
N ILE A 282 0.66 15.85 6.36
CA ILE A 282 -0.46 16.72 6.71
C ILE A 282 -0.96 17.44 5.46
N SER A 283 -2.23 17.30 5.13
CA SER A 283 -2.91 18.07 4.09
C SER A 283 -3.90 19.03 4.72
N GLY A 284 -3.86 20.31 4.36
CA GLY A 284 -4.77 21.33 4.89
C GLY A 284 -5.04 22.47 3.92
N GLY A 285 -6.01 23.30 4.25
CA GLY A 285 -6.34 24.52 3.52
C GLY A 285 -5.33 25.65 3.72
N ASN A 286 -5.58 26.82 3.12
CA ASN A 286 -4.70 27.99 3.33
C ASN A 286 -4.72 28.49 4.79
N ASP A 287 -5.68 27.99 5.57
CA ASP A 287 -5.88 28.22 6.99
C ASP A 287 -5.10 27.23 7.88
N LEU A 288 -4.31 26.30 7.33
CA LEU A 288 -3.39 25.45 8.10
C LEU A 288 -2.17 26.26 8.53
N THR A 289 -1.97 26.37 9.84
CA THR A 289 -0.83 27.08 10.43
C THR A 289 0.32 26.14 10.79
N LEU A 290 1.54 26.67 10.85
CA LEU A 290 2.72 25.92 11.30
C LEU A 290 2.54 25.38 12.73
N LYS A 291 1.89 26.15 13.60
CA LYS A 291 1.62 25.75 14.99
C LYS A 291 0.71 24.53 15.06
N GLU A 292 -0.36 24.50 14.25
CA GLU A 292 -1.25 23.34 14.17
C GLU A 292 -0.50 22.12 13.63
N ALA A 293 0.33 22.29 12.59
CA ALA A 293 1.14 21.21 12.05
C ALA A 293 2.11 20.64 13.10
N GLU A 294 2.86 21.50 13.80
CA GLU A 294 3.78 21.09 14.87
C GLU A 294 3.06 20.36 16.01
N GLU A 295 1.87 20.85 16.40
CA GLU A 295 1.05 20.22 17.43
C GLU A 295 0.59 18.82 17.02
N ILE A 296 0.16 18.65 15.76
CA ILE A 296 -0.21 17.34 15.19
C ILE A 296 0.98 16.38 15.26
N ILE A 297 2.14 16.78 14.72
CA ILE A 297 3.34 15.94 14.69
C ILE A 297 3.72 15.53 16.10
N ARG A 298 3.90 16.51 17.01
CA ARG A 298 4.34 16.26 18.38
C ARG A 298 3.44 15.28 19.12
N ASN A 299 2.12 15.40 18.96
CA ASN A 299 1.19 14.53 19.67
C ASN A 299 1.13 13.11 19.03
N LEU A 300 1.23 12.98 17.71
CA LEU A 300 1.24 11.67 17.05
C LEU A 300 2.52 10.89 17.31
N THR A 301 3.64 11.59 17.48
CA THR A 301 4.96 10.97 17.68
C THR A 301 5.36 10.86 19.15
N PHE A 302 4.49 11.31 20.08
CA PHE A 302 4.80 11.39 21.50
C PHE A 302 5.16 10.04 22.12
N GLU A 303 4.50 8.98 21.66
CA GLU A 303 4.64 7.61 22.15
C GLU A 303 5.71 6.79 21.40
N LEU A 304 6.39 7.39 20.43
CA LEU A 304 7.47 6.74 19.68
C LEU A 304 8.74 6.65 20.52
N SER A 305 9.72 5.86 20.04
CA SER A 305 11.04 5.83 20.68
C SER A 305 11.67 7.23 20.68
N ASP A 306 12.40 7.58 21.75
CA ASP A 306 13.20 8.83 21.80
C ASP A 306 14.24 8.94 20.68
N THR A 307 14.60 7.80 20.07
CA THR A 307 15.54 7.71 18.95
C THR A 307 14.84 7.50 17.60
N ALA A 308 13.51 7.61 17.56
CA ALA A 308 12.73 7.38 16.35
C ALA A 308 13.05 8.41 15.27
N ASN A 309 13.23 7.93 14.04
CA ASN A 309 13.40 8.81 12.90
C ASN A 309 12.02 9.31 12.42
N VAL A 310 11.71 10.59 12.66
CA VAL A 310 10.44 11.21 12.30
C VAL A 310 10.63 12.13 11.10
N ILE A 311 9.96 11.79 10.00
CA ILE A 311 9.90 12.62 8.80
C ILE A 311 8.48 13.08 8.60
N TRP A 312 8.32 14.37 8.33
CA TRP A 312 7.00 14.94 8.13
C TRP A 312 6.97 15.95 7.01
N GLY A 313 5.81 16.03 6.36
CA GLY A 313 5.55 16.96 5.27
C GLY A 313 4.17 17.57 5.43
N ALA A 314 4.01 18.74 4.82
CA ALA A 314 2.75 19.47 4.88
C ALA A 314 2.40 20.04 3.50
N ARG A 315 1.16 19.85 3.08
CA ARG A 315 0.62 20.40 1.83
C ARG A 315 -0.55 21.33 2.11
N ILE A 316 -0.54 22.43 1.36
CA ILE A 316 -1.67 23.36 1.27
C ILE A 316 -2.41 23.09 -0.04
N SER A 317 -3.70 22.80 0.04
CA SER A 317 -4.57 22.63 -1.13
C SER A 317 -5.93 23.27 -0.87
N LYS A 318 -6.49 23.93 -1.90
CA LYS A 318 -7.83 24.53 -1.83
C LYS A 318 -8.92 23.50 -1.58
N GLU A 319 -8.68 22.26 -1.97
CA GLU A 319 -9.59 21.14 -1.69
C GLU A 319 -9.76 20.94 -0.19
N PHE A 320 -8.76 21.33 0.62
CA PHE A 320 -8.69 21.16 2.07
C PHE A 320 -9.10 22.41 2.87
N GLU A 321 -9.75 23.40 2.23
CA GLU A 321 -10.15 24.64 2.91
C GLU A 321 -11.09 24.35 4.10
N GLY A 322 -10.68 24.78 5.30
CA GLY A 322 -11.45 24.53 6.53
C GLY A 322 -11.34 23.11 7.08
N PHE A 323 -10.45 22.27 6.54
CA PHE A 323 -10.18 20.94 7.08
C PHE A 323 -8.70 20.56 7.05
N VAL A 324 -8.35 19.61 7.91
CA VAL A 324 -7.04 18.98 7.94
C VAL A 324 -7.22 17.48 7.81
N ARG A 325 -6.34 16.86 7.04
CA ARG A 325 -6.20 15.41 6.93
C ARG A 325 -4.77 15.05 7.26
N VAL A 326 -4.60 14.00 8.04
CA VAL A 326 -3.29 13.46 8.38
C VAL A 326 -3.23 12.01 7.94
N VAL A 327 -2.15 11.65 7.27
CA VAL A 327 -1.78 10.26 6.98
C VAL A 327 -0.43 10.04 7.62
N ALA A 328 -0.34 9.10 8.57
CA ALA A 328 0.92 8.73 9.18
C ALA A 328 1.20 7.23 9.01
N ILE A 329 2.46 6.87 8.80
CA ILE A 329 2.95 5.50 8.74
C ILE A 329 4.01 5.33 9.82
N MET A 330 3.74 4.47 10.79
CA MET A 330 4.64 4.17 11.88
C MET A 330 5.36 2.85 11.55
N THR A 331 6.70 2.85 11.52
CA THR A 331 7.53 1.73 11.10
C THR A 331 8.32 1.15 12.27
N GLY A 332 8.75 -0.12 12.16
CA GLY A 332 9.58 -0.76 13.18
C GLY A 332 8.79 -1.39 14.34
N ILE A 333 7.54 -1.80 14.08
CA ILE A 333 6.63 -2.40 15.07
C ILE A 333 6.60 -3.94 14.98
N ASP A 334 7.71 -4.54 14.56
CA ASP A 334 7.81 -5.95 14.15
C ASP A 334 7.35 -6.98 15.19
N LYS A 335 7.50 -6.66 16.49
CA LYS A 335 7.19 -7.59 17.59
C LYS A 335 5.69 -7.73 17.85
N GLU A 336 4.90 -6.71 17.56
CA GLU A 336 3.48 -6.64 17.94
C GLU A 336 2.55 -7.34 16.95
N ILE A 337 2.83 -7.25 15.64
CA ILE A 337 1.96 -7.85 14.61
C ILE A 337 2.27 -9.34 14.40
N VAL A 338 3.56 -9.69 14.33
CA VAL A 338 3.99 -11.05 13.95
C VAL A 338 4.09 -11.98 15.17
N GLY A 339 4.21 -11.43 16.38
CA GLY A 339 4.34 -12.18 17.63
C GLY A 339 3.07 -12.30 18.48
N SER A 340 1.91 -11.84 17.99
CA SER A 340 0.67 -11.97 18.77
C SER A 340 0.25 -13.44 18.92
N GLU A 341 -0.31 -13.82 20.07
CA GLU A 341 -0.76 -15.21 20.33
C GLU A 341 -1.73 -15.72 19.26
N GLU A 342 -2.53 -14.83 18.66
CA GLU A 342 -3.45 -15.17 17.57
C GLU A 342 -2.70 -15.53 16.27
N TYR A 343 -1.58 -14.86 16.00
CA TYR A 343 -0.68 -15.13 14.89
C TYR A 343 0.08 -16.45 15.08
N GLU A 344 0.63 -16.68 16.28
CA GLU A 344 1.34 -17.93 16.63
C GLU A 344 0.40 -19.13 16.65
N ARG A 345 -0.83 -19.00 17.17
CA ARG A 345 -1.83 -20.08 17.16
C ARG A 345 -2.30 -20.42 15.74
N ALA A 346 -2.38 -19.42 14.85
CA ALA A 346 -2.66 -19.65 13.43
C ALA A 346 -1.53 -20.39 12.70
N LEU A 347 -0.28 -20.28 13.19
CA LEU A 347 0.88 -21.00 12.67
C LEU A 347 0.96 -22.45 13.17
N GLU A 348 0.52 -22.72 14.41
CA GLU A 348 0.48 -24.07 14.99
C GLU A 348 -0.61 -24.96 14.41
N THR A 349 -1.60 -24.38 13.73
CA THR A 349 -2.66 -25.16 13.08
C THR A 349 -2.08 -25.86 11.85
N PRO A 350 -1.98 -27.21 11.80
CA PRO A 350 -1.37 -27.89 10.67
C PRO A 350 -2.17 -27.57 9.41
N SER A 351 -1.56 -26.84 8.49
CA SER A 351 -2.09 -26.73 7.14
C SER A 351 -2.34 -28.14 6.61
N LEU A 352 -3.56 -28.39 6.10
CA LEU A 352 -3.89 -29.60 5.35
C LEU A 352 -3.03 -29.62 4.07
N GLN A 353 -1.75 -29.95 4.21
CA GLN A 353 -0.79 -30.02 3.13
C GLN A 353 -0.72 -31.44 2.58
N LYS A 354 -1.26 -31.55 1.35
CA LYS A 354 -1.04 -32.53 0.27
C LYS A 354 -1.90 -33.81 0.27
N PRO A 355 -2.35 -34.30 -0.91
CA PRO A 355 -1.75 -34.08 -2.24
C PRO A 355 -2.74 -33.74 -3.37
N ILE A 356 -3.08 -32.47 -3.61
CA ILE A 356 -3.81 -32.07 -4.84
C ILE A 356 -2.85 -31.97 -6.05
N LEU A 357 -1.56 -31.67 -5.82
CA LEU A 357 -0.57 -31.53 -6.90
C LEU A 357 -0.30 -32.84 -7.68
N LYS A 358 -0.46 -34.02 -7.06
CA LYS A 358 -0.34 -35.31 -7.78
C LYS A 358 -1.55 -35.60 -8.68
N GLU A 359 -2.75 -35.17 -8.28
CA GLU A 359 -3.96 -35.41 -9.09
C GLU A 359 -4.09 -34.47 -10.29
N ILE A 360 -3.62 -33.22 -10.17
CA ILE A 360 -3.64 -32.26 -11.28
C ILE A 360 -2.58 -32.65 -12.32
N GLY A 361 -1.38 -33.07 -11.91
CA GLY A 361 -0.33 -33.56 -12.81
C GLY A 361 -0.72 -34.84 -13.55
N ALA A 362 -1.25 -35.84 -12.83
CA ALA A 362 -1.62 -37.13 -13.43
C ALA A 362 -2.85 -37.05 -14.36
N LYS A 363 -3.78 -36.11 -14.13
CA LYS A 363 -4.90 -35.85 -15.05
C LYS A 363 -4.49 -35.03 -16.29
N GLN A 364 -3.43 -34.20 -16.19
CA GLN A 364 -2.95 -33.40 -17.31
C GLN A 364 -2.09 -34.19 -18.29
N GLU A 365 -1.20 -35.08 -17.84
CA GLU A 365 -0.44 -35.96 -18.75
C GLU A 365 -1.36 -36.83 -19.61
N LYS A 366 -2.41 -37.42 -19.01
CA LYS A 366 -3.39 -38.24 -19.75
C LYS A 366 -4.27 -37.44 -20.73
N LYS A 367 -4.43 -36.13 -20.54
CA LYS A 367 -5.22 -35.27 -21.45
C LYS A 367 -4.39 -34.64 -22.55
N VAL A 368 -3.12 -34.32 -22.28
CA VAL A 368 -2.20 -33.76 -23.27
C VAL A 368 -1.83 -34.82 -24.33
N VAL A 369 -1.56 -36.06 -23.93
CA VAL A 369 -1.30 -37.17 -24.87
C VAL A 369 -2.51 -37.48 -25.75
N LYS A 370 -3.73 -37.27 -25.25
CA LYS A 370 -4.97 -37.51 -26.02
C LYS A 370 -5.37 -36.34 -26.94
N LYS A 371 -4.81 -35.14 -26.75
CA LYS A 371 -5.18 -33.93 -27.50
C LYS A 371 -4.13 -33.51 -28.53
N LEU A 372 -2.91 -34.03 -28.47
CA LEU A 372 -1.89 -33.88 -29.52
C LEU A 372 -2.14 -34.74 -30.78
N ALA A 373 -3.18 -35.58 -30.78
CA ALA A 373 -3.51 -36.44 -31.92
C ALA A 373 -4.59 -35.86 -32.87
N ILE A 374 -5.23 -34.73 -32.53
CA ILE A 374 -6.32 -34.17 -33.34
C ILE A 374 -6.27 -32.64 -33.30
N ASP A 375 -6.18 -32.05 -34.50
CA ASP A 375 -6.38 -30.64 -34.89
C ASP A 375 -5.20 -29.67 -34.81
N THR A 376 -4.41 -29.74 -35.89
CA THR A 376 -3.81 -28.58 -36.55
C THR A 376 -4.91 -27.82 -37.29
N LEU A 377 -5.20 -26.58 -36.86
CA LEU A 377 -5.68 -25.46 -37.69
C LEU A 377 -5.52 -24.15 -36.90
#